data_AF-A0A6C6ZAA7-F1
#
_entry.id   AF-A0A6C6ZAA7-F1
#
_cell.length_a   1.000
_cell.length_b   1.000
_cell.length_c   1.000
_cell.angle_alpha   90.00
_cell.angle_beta   90.00
_cell.angle_gamma   90.00
#
_symmetry.space_group_name_H-M   'P 1'
#
loop_
_entity.id
_entity.type
_entity.pdbx_description
1 polymer ?
#
loop_
_entity_poly.entity_id
_entity_poly.type
_entity_poly.pdbx_seq_one_letter_code
_entity_poly.pdbx_strand_id
1 'polypeptide(L)' 'MKYVFIEKHQAEFSTKAMCRVLQVARSGWYVWHQRRHQINQRQQFRLVCDNVAREAFSDANSAMVRHA' A
#
# COMPACT_ATOMS: atom_id res chain seq x y z
N MET A 1 -16.95 -2.79 2.27
CA MET A 1 -16.43 -3.49 1.07
C MET A 1 -16.14 -4.96 1.41
N LYS A 2 -16.61 -5.91 0.61
CA LYS A 2 -16.53 -7.37 0.90
C LYS A 2 -15.10 -7.88 1.13
N TYR A 3 -14.12 -7.45 0.32
CA TYR A 3 -12.74 -7.94 0.46
C TYR A 3 -12.02 -7.47 1.72
N VAL A 4 -12.33 -6.24 2.20
CA VAL A 4 -11.78 -5.72 3.46
C VAL A 4 -12.32 -6.51 4.66
N PHE A 5 -13.58 -6.94 4.60
CA PHE A 5 -14.14 -7.82 5.62
C PHE A 5 -13.41 -9.17 5.66
N ILE A 6 -13.18 -9.78 4.49
CA ILE A 6 -12.44 -11.05 4.39
C ILE A 6 -11.02 -10.91 4.95
N GLU A 7 -10.32 -9.81 4.64
CA GLU A 7 -8.97 -9.53 5.15
C GLU A 7 -8.93 -9.41 6.68
N LYS A 8 -9.90 -8.71 7.28
CA LYS A 8 -9.95 -8.51 8.74
C LYS A 8 -10.24 -9.77 9.54
N HIS A 9 -11.03 -10.70 8.99
CA HIS A 9 -11.50 -11.89 9.71
C HIS A 9 -10.90 -13.20 9.19
N GLN A 10 -9.82 -13.16 8.39
CA GLN A 10 -9.18 -14.36 7.86
C GLN A 10 -8.53 -15.26 8.93
N ALA A 11 -8.24 -14.72 10.11
CA ALA A 11 -7.73 -15.48 11.24
C ALA A 11 -8.84 -16.28 11.96
N GLU A 12 -10.09 -15.82 11.86
CA GLU A 12 -11.26 -16.39 12.54
C GLU A 12 -12.03 -17.35 11.63
N PHE A 13 -12.11 -17.03 10.32
CA PHE A 13 -12.89 -17.80 9.35
C PHE A 13 -12.07 -18.16 8.12
N SER A 14 -12.40 -19.31 7.51
CA SER A 14 -11.77 -19.67 6.24
C SER A 14 -12.16 -18.69 5.13
N THR A 15 -11.17 -18.19 4.38
CA THR A 15 -11.40 -17.37 3.17
C THR A 15 -12.37 -18.04 2.20
N LYS A 16 -12.31 -19.37 2.08
CA LYS A 16 -13.20 -20.16 1.20
C LYS A 16 -14.67 -20.03 1.62
N ALA A 17 -14.96 -20.14 2.91
CA ALA A 17 -16.31 -19.99 3.43
C ALA A 17 -16.81 -18.56 3.24
N MET A 18 -15.99 -17.56 3.59
CA MET A 18 -16.36 -16.15 3.41
C MET A 18 -16.61 -15.80 1.93
N CYS A 19 -15.82 -16.32 0.99
CA CYS A 19 -16.07 -16.10 -0.44
C CYS A 19 -17.43 -16.63 -0.90
N ARG A 20 -17.85 -17.80 -0.37
CA ARG A 20 -19.18 -18.37 -0.64
C ARG A 20 -20.29 -17.52 -0.03
N VAL A 21 -20.18 -17.17 1.26
CA VAL A 21 -21.19 -16.36 1.97
C VAL A 21 -21.36 -14.99 1.33
N LEU A 22 -20.26 -14.33 0.98
CA LEU A 22 -20.27 -12.98 0.42
C LEU A 22 -20.50 -12.96 -1.10
N GLN A 23 -20.63 -14.12 -1.75
CA GLN A 23 -20.83 -14.25 -3.20
C GLN A 23 -19.75 -13.49 -3.99
N VAL A 24 -18.48 -13.79 -3.71
CA VAL A 24 -17.32 -13.27 -4.45
C VAL A 24 -16.44 -14.39 -4.96
N ALA A 25 -15.81 -14.18 -6.11
CA ALA A 25 -14.84 -15.14 -6.63
C ALA A 25 -13.60 -15.19 -5.73
N ARG A 26 -13.17 -16.40 -5.37
CA ARG A 26 -11.97 -16.60 -4.54
C ARG A 26 -10.71 -16.06 -5.23
N SER A 27 -10.59 -16.23 -6.55
CA SER A 27 -9.50 -15.66 -7.35
C SER A 27 -9.48 -14.13 -7.27
N GLY A 28 -10.65 -13.48 -7.31
CA GLY A 28 -10.78 -12.03 -7.17
C GLY A 28 -10.26 -11.50 -5.84
N TRP A 29 -10.49 -12.24 -4.74
CA TRP A 29 -9.95 -11.88 -3.43
C TRP A 29 -8.42 -11.92 -3.41
N TYR A 30 -7.79 -12.98 -3.92
CA TYR A 30 -6.33 -13.08 -3.94
C TYR A 30 -5.68 -11.98 -4.77
N VAL A 31 -6.21 -11.69 -5.97
CA VAL A 31 -5.71 -10.59 -6.82
C VAL A 31 -5.85 -9.24 -6.12
N TRP A 32 -7.00 -9.00 -5.49
CA TRP A 32 -7.23 -7.77 -4.73
C TRP A 32 -6.28 -7.64 -3.54
N HIS A 33 -6.11 -8.71 -2.75
CA HIS A 33 -5.22 -8.74 -1.60
C HIS A 33 -3.77 -8.50 -2.01
N GLN A 34 -3.31 -9.14 -3.10
CA GLN A 34 -1.98 -8.90 -3.65
C GLN A 34 -1.79 -7.43 -4.06
N ARG A 35 -2.72 -6.85 -4.83
CA ARG A 35 -2.64 -5.45 -5.26
C ARG A 35 -2.67 -4.46 -4.11
N ARG A 36 -3.36 -4.80 -3.02
CA ARG A 36 -3.48 -3.95 -1.83
C ARG A 36 -2.16 -3.80 -1.08
N HIS A 37 -1.33 -4.84 -1.07
CA HIS A 37 -0.01 -4.85 -0.42
C HIS A 37 1.14 -4.50 -1.36
N GLN A 38 0.87 -4.36 -2.65
CA GLN A 38 1.88 -3.93 -3.63
C GLN A 38 1.80 -2.41 -3.86
N ILE A 39 2.96 -1.77 -3.82
CA ILE A 39 3.11 -0.38 -4.23
C ILE A 39 2.86 -0.32 -5.73
N ASN A 40 1.83 0.41 -6.15
CA ASN A 40 1.55 0.58 -7.57
C ASN A 40 2.51 1.61 -8.19
N GLN A 41 2.59 1.63 -9.52
CA GLN A 41 3.51 2.51 -10.26
C GLN A 41 3.35 4.00 -9.90
N ARG A 42 2.12 4.46 -9.63
CA ARG A 42 1.86 5.85 -9.22
C ARG A 42 2.41 6.13 -7.83
N GLN A 43 2.27 5.19 -6.90
CA GLN A 43 2.83 5.30 -5.56
C GLN A 43 4.36 5.24 -5.61
N GLN A 44 4.96 4.38 -6.44
CA GLN A 44 6.40 4.36 -6.67
C GLN A 44 6.90 5.71 -7.18
N PHE A 45 6.25 6.25 -8.21
CA PHE A 45 6.60 7.57 -8.75
C PHE A 45 6.51 8.65 -7.67
N ARG A 46 5.45 8.65 -6.86
CA ARG A 46 5.32 9.59 -5.73
C ARG A 46 6.48 9.45 -4.74
N LEU A 47 6.87 8.23 -4.36
CA LEU A 47 8.02 8.01 -3.46
C LEU A 47 9.33 8.56 -4.05
N VAL A 48 9.53 8.41 -5.36
CA VAL A 48 10.69 9.02 -6.05
C VAL A 48 10.66 10.54 -5.95
N CYS A 49 9.53 11.17 -6.27
CA CYS A 49 9.38 12.63 -6.16
C CYS A 49 9.58 13.13 -4.72
N ASP A 50 8.96 12.47 -3.74
CA ASP A 50 9.05 12.81 -2.33
C ASP A 50 10.50 12.71 -1.83
N ASN A 51 11.26 11.72 -2.31
CA ASN A 51 12.69 11.57 -1.99
C ASN A 51 13.53 12.69 -2.59
N VAL A 52 13.31 13.06 -3.86
CA VAL A 52 14.02 14.17 -4.51
C VAL A 52 13.77 15.49 -3.78
N ALA A 53 12.51 15.77 -3.41
CA ALA A 53 12.16 16.97 -2.66
C ALA A 53 12.82 16.99 -1.27
N ARG A 54 12.82 15.85 -0.57
CA ARG A 54 13.48 15.69 0.73
C ARG A 54 14.98 15.95 0.64
N GLU A 55 15.66 15.37 -0.35
CA GLU A 55 17.10 15.54 -0.58
C GLU A 55 17.45 17.00 -0.87
N ALA A 56 16.74 17.64 -1.80
CA ALA A 56 16.97 19.05 -2.13
C ALA A 56 16.80 19.97 -0.90
N PHE A 57 15.82 19.69 -0.04
CA PHE A 57 15.60 20.45 1.19
C PHE A 57 16.71 20.20 2.23
N SER A 58 17.15 18.95 2.39
CA SER A 58 18.26 18.60 3.27
C SER A 58 19.56 19.26 2.84
N ASP A 59 19.88 19.25 1.54
CA ASP A 59 21.10 19.85 1.00
C ASP A 59 21.13 21.36 1.22
N ALA A 60 20.02 22.05 0.96
CA ALA A 60 19.89 23.48 1.22
C ALA A 60 20.09 23.82 2.71
N ASN A 61 19.51 23.01 3.59
CA ASN A 61 19.65 23.21 5.03
C ASN A 61 21.10 22.97 5.50
N SER A 62 21.76 21.92 5.00
CA SER A 62 23.18 21.65 5.27
C SER A 62 24.12 22.70 4.68
N ALA A 63 23.75 23.36 3.57
CA ALA A 63 24.51 24.49 3.04
C ALA A 63 24.37 25.73 3.93
N MET A 64 23.16 26.02 4.42
CA MET A 64 22.91 27.16 5.32
C MET A 64 23.68 27.05 6.64
N VAL A 65 23.74 25.86 7.23
CA VAL A 65 24.49 25.62 8.48
C VAL A 65 26.00 25.73 8.32
N ARG A 66 26.55 25.45 7.13
CA ARG A 66 28.00 25.52 6.87
C ARG A 66 28.52 26.94 6.62
N HIS A 67 27.63 27.91 6.41
CA HIS A 67 27.96 29.30 6.14
C HIS A 67 27.57 30.26 7.29
N ALA A 68 27.16 29.73 8.44
CA ALA A 68 26.91 30.45 9.69
C ALA A 68 28.04 30.18 10.69
#